data_AF-A0A5A9YTX5-F1
#
_entry.id   AF-A0A5A9YTX5-F1
#
_cell.length_a   1.000
_cell.length_b   1.000
_cell.length_c   1.000
_cell.angle_alpha   90.00
_cell.angle_beta   90.00
_cell.angle_gamma   90.00
#
_symmetry.space_group_name_H-M   'P 1'
#
loop_
_entity.id
_entity.type
_entity.pdbx_description
1 polymer ?
#
loop_
_entity_poly.entity_id
_entity_poly.type
_entity_poly.pdbx_seq_one_letter_code
_entity_poly.pdbx_strand_id
1 'polypeptide(L)'
;FKALASALERKPGSLQREPLRYALAMLTLERQLDKRGDMLDLIGQRLDQVEQQVQHFGLVHENVIASFASIYQDTLSTFRQRIQVHGDMRHLQVSSNAARIRALLLAGIRSARLWRQLGGSRWQMVFS
;
A
#
# COMPACT_ATOMS: atom_id res chain seq x y z
N PHE A 1 2.39 -14.82 -0.71
CA PHE A 1 2.30 -15.76 -1.85
C PHE A 1 0.92 -16.42 -1.98
N LYS A 2 0.37 -17.11 -0.97
CA LYS A 2 -0.93 -17.83 -1.07
C LYS A 2 -2.12 -16.98 -1.54
N ALA A 3 -2.30 -15.75 -1.04
CA ALA A 3 -3.43 -14.89 -1.44
C ALA A 3 -3.32 -14.37 -2.88
N LEU A 4 -2.11 -14.14 -3.39
CA LEU A 4 -1.87 -13.75 -4.78
C LEU A 4 -2.03 -14.97 -5.71
N ALA A 5 -1.46 -16.11 -5.31
CA ALA A 5 -1.59 -17.37 -6.03
C ALA A 5 -3.06 -17.80 -6.13
N SER A 6 -3.85 -17.71 -5.05
CA SER A 6 -5.29 -18.02 -5.08
C SER A 6 -6.11 -16.99 -5.86
N ALA A 7 -5.61 -15.77 -6.03
CA ALA A 7 -6.25 -14.73 -6.85
C ALA A 7 -5.89 -14.86 -8.34
N LEU A 8 -4.79 -15.53 -8.68
CA LEU A 8 -4.34 -15.81 -10.05
C LEU A 8 -4.83 -17.20 -10.52
N GLU A 9 -4.88 -18.19 -9.62
CA GLU A 9 -5.53 -19.47 -9.82
C GLU A 9 -7.05 -19.22 -9.93
N ARG A 10 -7.54 -19.14 -11.17
CA ARG A 10 -8.96 -19.04 -11.56
C ARG A 10 -9.81 -20.21 -11.01
N LYS A 11 -10.01 -20.30 -9.69
CA LYS A 11 -11.06 -21.09 -9.06
C LYS A 11 -12.26 -20.16 -8.81
N PRO A 12 -13.30 -20.21 -9.66
CA PRO A 12 -14.40 -19.23 -9.64
C PRO A 12 -15.20 -19.18 -8.33
N GLY A 13 -15.08 -20.20 -7.46
CA GLY A 13 -15.77 -20.26 -6.16
C GLY A 13 -15.01 -19.69 -4.95
N SER A 14 -13.71 -19.39 -5.06
CA SER A 14 -12.86 -18.96 -3.92
C SER A 14 -12.04 -17.68 -4.16
N LEU A 15 -12.26 -17.00 -5.29
CA LEU A 15 -11.56 -15.77 -5.62
C LEU A 15 -11.97 -14.67 -4.63
N GLN A 16 -11.14 -14.38 -3.63
CA GLN A 16 -11.38 -13.24 -2.74
C GLN A 16 -11.27 -11.95 -3.58
N ARG A 17 -12.42 -11.36 -3.90
CA ARG A 17 -12.51 -10.18 -4.78
C ARG A 17 -11.87 -8.93 -4.15
N GLU A 18 -11.82 -8.86 -2.83
CA GLU A 18 -11.30 -7.70 -2.10
C GLU A 18 -9.78 -7.51 -2.21
N PRO A 19 -8.93 -8.53 -1.97
CA PRO A 19 -7.49 -8.43 -2.23
C PRO A 19 -7.16 -7.97 -3.64
N LEU A 20 -7.85 -8.50 -4.66
CA LEU A 20 -7.65 -8.10 -6.06
C LEU A 20 -8.06 -6.62 -6.27
N ARG A 21 -9.20 -6.19 -5.72
CA ARG A 21 -9.64 -4.80 -5.76
C ARG A 21 -8.60 -3.86 -5.14
N TYR A 22 -8.06 -4.23 -3.98
CA TYR A 22 -6.99 -3.45 -3.34
C TYR A 22 -5.72 -3.43 -4.17
N ALA A 23 -5.30 -4.56 -4.75
CA ALA A 23 -4.13 -4.63 -5.62
C ALA A 23 -4.28 -3.70 -6.85
N LEU A 24 -5.41 -3.76 -7.55
CA LEU A 24 -5.69 -2.90 -8.71
C LEU A 24 -5.75 -1.41 -8.33
N ALA A 25 -6.31 -1.09 -7.16
CA ALA A 25 -6.32 0.28 -6.66
C ALA A 25 -4.91 0.78 -6.34
N MET A 26 -4.07 -0.05 -5.70
CA MET A 26 -2.67 0.27 -5.42
C MET A 26 -1.87 0.51 -6.71
N LEU A 27 -2.05 -0.34 -7.73
CA LEU A 27 -1.43 -0.14 -9.05
C LEU A 27 -1.82 1.17 -9.73
N THR A 28 -3.04 1.66 -9.46
CA THR A 28 -3.54 2.90 -10.05
C THR A 28 -2.97 4.10 -9.32
N LEU A 29 -2.93 4.07 -7.98
CA LEU A 29 -2.29 5.11 -7.18
C LEU A 29 -0.79 5.19 -7.44
N GLU A 30 -0.13 4.05 -7.60
CA GLU A 30 1.29 4.01 -7.93
C GLU A 30 1.59 4.73 -9.26
N ARG A 31 0.77 4.55 -10.32
CA ARG A 31 0.94 5.31 -11.58
C ARG A 31 0.73 6.81 -11.42
N GLN A 32 -0.13 7.22 -10.50
CA GLN A 32 -0.33 8.65 -10.21
C GLN A 32 0.87 9.21 -9.46
N LEU A 33 1.39 8.44 -8.49
CA LEU A 33 2.59 8.76 -7.73
C LEU A 33 3.83 8.87 -8.63
N ASP A 34 3.99 7.97 -9.61
CA ASP A 34 5.13 7.98 -10.52
C ASP A 34 5.24 9.26 -11.36
N LYS A 35 4.11 9.95 -11.57
CA LYS A 35 4.07 11.25 -12.25
C LYS A 35 4.36 12.44 -11.33
N ARG A 36 4.53 12.22 -10.03
CA ARG A 36 4.68 13.24 -8.99
C ARG A 36 6.04 13.11 -8.32
N GLY A 37 7.08 13.59 -9.01
CA GLY A 37 8.46 13.58 -8.51
C GLY A 37 8.60 14.24 -7.13
N ASP A 38 7.89 15.35 -6.93
CA ASP A 38 7.81 16.06 -5.63
C ASP A 38 7.34 15.15 -4.48
N MET A 39 6.31 14.34 -4.71
CA MET A 39 5.80 13.40 -3.71
C MET A 39 6.74 12.22 -3.49
N LEU A 40 7.46 11.80 -4.54
CA LEU A 40 8.45 10.73 -4.43
C LEU A 40 9.65 11.16 -3.60
N ASP A 41 10.14 12.38 -3.81
CA ASP A 41 11.24 12.95 -3.03
C ASP A 41 10.84 13.11 -1.56
N LEU A 42 9.62 13.60 -1.30
CA LEU A 42 9.07 13.70 0.05
C LEU A 42 8.97 12.32 0.73
N ILE A 43 8.48 11.29 0.02
CA ILE A 43 8.43 9.93 0.55
C ILE A 43 9.85 9.45 0.88
N GLY A 44 10.82 9.66 -0.01
CA GLY A 44 12.22 9.28 0.22
C GLY A 44 12.79 9.89 1.49
N GLN A 45 12.71 11.22 1.63
CA GLN A 45 13.19 11.95 2.79
C GLN A 45 12.54 11.48 4.10
N ARG A 46 11.24 11.17 4.07
CA ARG A 46 10.52 10.69 5.26
C ARG A 46 10.85 9.24 5.58
N LEU A 47 11.15 8.41 4.58
CA LEU A 47 11.61 7.03 4.81
C LEU A 47 12.98 7.01 5.50
N ASP A 48 13.90 7.91 5.16
CA ASP A 48 15.20 8.03 5.84
C ASP A 48 15.01 8.35 7.33
N GLN A 49 14.04 9.22 7.67
CA GLN A 49 13.68 9.52 9.06
C GLN A 49 13.07 8.30 9.77
N VAL A 50 12.24 7.53 9.07
CA VAL A 50 11.63 6.31 9.62
C VAL A 50 12.70 5.25 9.87
N GLU A 51 13.69 5.11 9.00
CA GLU A 51 14.80 4.17 9.19
C GLU A 51 15.52 4.41 10.52
N GLN A 52 15.78 5.68 10.87
CA GLN A 52 16.34 6.03 12.17
C GLN A 52 15.43 5.56 13.32
N GLN A 53 14.11 5.77 13.23
CA GLN A 53 13.17 5.30 14.25
C GLN A 53 13.15 3.77 14.37
N VAL A 54 13.25 3.06 13.24
CA VAL A 54 13.31 1.59 13.22
C VAL A 54 14.53 1.08 13.97
N GLN A 55 15.69 1.73 13.84
CA GLN A 55 16.91 1.35 14.55
C GLN A 55 16.76 1.46 16.08
N HIS A 56 15.95 2.41 16.57
CA HIS A 56 15.76 2.66 18.00
C HIS A 56 14.63 1.82 18.60
N PHE A 57 13.49 1.71 17.91
CA PHE A 57 12.26 1.11 18.46
C PHE A 57 11.92 -0.27 17.88
N GLY A 58 12.50 -0.63 16.74
CA GLY A 58 12.11 -1.80 15.95
C GLY A 58 10.97 -1.53 14.98
N LEU A 59 10.89 -2.35 13.92
CA LEU A 59 10.02 -2.13 12.77
C LEU A 59 8.52 -2.10 13.08
N VAL A 60 8.09 -2.88 14.07
CA VAL A 60 6.67 -3.07 14.41
C VAL A 60 6.19 -2.18 15.56
N HIS A 61 7.04 -1.28 16.05
CA HIS A 61 6.68 -0.36 17.10
C HIS A 61 5.62 0.65 16.62
N GLU A 62 4.71 1.07 17.51
CA GLU A 62 3.58 1.92 17.15
C GLU A 62 4.02 3.26 16.54
N ASN A 63 5.09 3.86 17.06
CA ASN A 63 5.68 5.09 16.50
C ASN A 63 6.14 4.92 15.05
N VAL A 64 6.78 3.80 14.73
CA VAL A 64 7.25 3.51 13.36
C VAL A 64 6.05 3.31 12.43
N ILE A 65 5.04 2.57 12.87
CA ILE A 65 3.79 2.37 12.12
C ILE A 65 3.09 3.71 11.88
N ALA A 66 3.01 4.56 12.90
CA ALA A 66 2.42 5.90 12.80
C ALA A 66 3.19 6.79 11.80
N SER A 67 4.51 6.72 11.79
CA SER A 67 5.34 7.46 10.82
C SER A 67 5.09 6.99 9.38
N PHE A 68 5.03 5.68 9.11
CA PHE A 68 4.61 5.17 7.80
C PHE A 68 3.18 5.59 7.43
N ALA A 69 2.26 5.60 8.39
CA ALA A 69 0.89 6.04 8.18
C ALA A 69 0.80 7.53 7.81
N SER A 70 1.61 8.39 8.46
CA SER A 70 1.73 9.82 8.10
C SER A 70 2.26 9.98 6.69
N ILE A 71 3.29 9.24 6.28
CA ILE A 71 3.79 9.28 4.89
C ILE A 71 2.64 9.01 3.91
N TYR A 72 1.86 7.96 4.12
CA TYR A 72 0.70 7.65 3.27
C TYR A 72 -0.36 8.76 3.26
N GLN A 73 -0.62 9.35 4.43
CA GLN A 73 -1.62 10.39 4.59
C GLN A 73 -1.21 11.69 3.89
N ASP A 74 0.03 12.10 4.04
CA ASP A 74 0.55 13.37 3.53
C ASP A 74 0.82 13.32 2.02
N THR A 75 0.94 12.11 1.45
CA THR A 75 1.26 11.90 0.02
C THR A 75 0.09 11.26 -0.73
N LEU A 76 -0.11 9.95 -0.56
CA LEU A 76 -1.04 9.13 -1.34
C LEU A 76 -2.51 9.47 -1.08
N SER A 77 -2.86 9.92 0.13
CA SER A 77 -4.25 10.30 0.46
C SER A 77 -4.68 11.64 -0.14
N THR A 78 -3.73 12.42 -0.68
CA THR A 78 -4.00 13.69 -1.36
C THR A 78 -4.57 13.49 -2.76
N PHE A 79 -4.41 12.30 -3.35
CA PHE A 79 -4.98 11.99 -4.65
C PHE A 79 -6.51 11.89 -4.60
N ARG A 80 -7.16 12.23 -5.72
CA ARG A 80 -8.62 12.17 -5.86
C ARG A 80 -9.14 10.74 -5.70
N GLN A 81 -8.41 9.78 -6.25
CA GLN A 81 -8.72 8.36 -6.09
C GLN A 81 -8.21 7.89 -4.73
N ARG A 82 -9.04 7.13 -3.99
CA ARG A 82 -8.68 6.60 -2.67
C ARG A 82 -9.02 5.12 -2.58
N ILE A 83 -8.25 4.39 -1.79
CA ILE A 83 -8.56 2.99 -1.45
C ILE A 83 -9.62 3.00 -0.35
N GLN A 84 -10.83 2.55 -0.69
CA GLN A 84 -11.91 2.39 0.29
C GLN A 84 -11.75 1.06 1.01
N VAL A 85 -11.32 1.11 2.26
CA VAL A 85 -11.17 -0.08 3.10
C VAL A 85 -12.52 -0.41 3.72
N HIS A 86 -13.02 -1.61 3.46
CA HIS A 86 -14.30 -2.11 3.96
C HIS A 86 -14.07 -3.03 5.16
N GLY A 87 -15.00 -3.02 6.12
CA GLY A 87 -14.92 -3.83 7.33
C GLY A 87 -15.84 -3.31 8.44
N ASP A 88 -15.74 -3.91 9.63
CA ASP A 88 -16.47 -3.45 10.82
C ASP A 88 -15.96 -2.05 11.25
N MET A 89 -16.86 -1.07 11.26
CA MET A 89 -16.56 0.31 11.62
C MET A 89 -15.96 0.45 13.01
N ARG A 90 -16.31 -0.42 13.97
CA ARG A 90 -15.75 -0.40 15.32
C ARG A 90 -14.24 -0.63 15.31
N HIS A 91 -13.73 -1.43 14.37
CA HIS A 91 -12.30 -1.66 14.20
C HIS A 91 -11.63 -0.59 13.34
N LEU A 92 -12.32 -0.08 12.31
CA LEU A 92 -11.79 0.94 11.40
C LEU A 92 -11.66 2.33 12.06
N GLN A 93 -12.48 2.63 13.06
CA GLN A 93 -12.40 3.89 13.81
C GLN A 93 -11.24 3.92 14.82
N VAL A 94 -10.66 2.76 15.18
CA VAL A 94 -9.49 2.71 16.07
C VAL A 94 -8.28 3.29 15.34
N SER A 95 -7.70 4.36 15.88
CA SER A 95 -6.61 5.10 15.24
C SER A 95 -5.37 4.24 14.95
N SER A 96 -5.02 3.32 15.86
CA SER A 96 -3.89 2.40 15.66
C SER A 96 -4.13 1.41 14.51
N ASN A 97 -5.37 0.93 14.34
CA ASN A 97 -5.73 0.09 13.19
C ASN A 97 -5.68 0.89 11.88
N ALA A 98 -6.21 2.12 11.88
CA ALA A 98 -6.13 2.98 10.71
C ALA A 98 -4.66 3.28 10.32
N ALA A 99 -3.77 3.49 11.30
CA ALA A 99 -2.34 3.64 11.05
C ALA A 99 -1.71 2.39 10.43
N ARG A 100 -1.99 1.21 10.99
CA ARG A 100 -1.53 -0.08 10.43
C ARG A 100 -2.00 -0.29 8.99
N ILE A 101 -3.26 -0.01 8.71
CA ILE A 101 -3.84 -0.10 7.37
C ILE A 101 -3.08 0.82 6.40
N ARG A 102 -2.88 2.09 6.75
CA ARG A 102 -2.14 3.05 5.90
C ARG A 102 -0.70 2.64 5.67
N ALA A 103 -0.01 2.16 6.71
CA ALA A 103 1.36 1.65 6.59
C ALA A 103 1.44 0.45 5.63
N LEU A 104 0.49 -0.49 5.72
CA LEU A 104 0.40 -1.64 4.81
C LEU A 104 0.08 -1.22 3.37
N LEU A 105 -0.80 -0.23 3.17
CA LEU A 105 -1.11 0.30 1.85
C LEU A 105 0.10 1.00 1.22
N LEU A 106 0.87 1.76 2.00
CA LEU A 106 2.13 2.36 1.54
C LEU A 106 3.11 1.28 1.08
N ALA A 107 3.29 0.23 1.89
CA ALA A 107 4.15 -0.91 1.53
C ALA A 107 3.68 -1.60 0.25
N GLY A 108 2.38 -1.86 0.11
CA GLY A 108 1.80 -2.47 -1.09
C GLY A 108 1.99 -1.61 -2.36
N ILE A 109 1.87 -0.29 -2.25
CA ILE A 109 2.15 0.64 -3.35
C ILE A 109 3.64 0.67 -3.70
N ARG A 110 4.53 0.60 -2.71
CA ARG A 110 5.98 0.47 -2.96
C ARG A 110 6.32 -0.84 -3.66
N SER A 111 5.67 -1.94 -3.29
CA SER A 111 5.80 -3.23 -3.98
C SER A 111 5.26 -3.17 -5.41
N ALA A 112 4.12 -2.51 -5.64
CA ALA A 112 3.59 -2.26 -6.99
C ALA A 112 4.59 -1.48 -7.85
N ARG A 113 5.27 -0.48 -7.28
CA ARG A 113 6.30 0.30 -7.96
C ARG A 113 7.51 -0.55 -8.32
N LEU A 114 8.01 -1.34 -7.37
CA LEU A 114 9.12 -2.26 -7.62
C LEU A 114 8.78 -3.25 -8.73
N TRP A 115 7.57 -3.82 -8.70
CA TRP A 115 7.11 -4.72 -9.76
C TRP A 115 7.13 -4.05 -11.14
N ARG A 116 6.70 -2.78 -11.27
CA ARG A 116 6.82 -2.03 -12.53
C ARG A 116 8.26 -1.75 -12.94
N GLN A 117 9.11 -1.38 -11.99
CA GLN A 117 10.54 -1.14 -12.23
C GLN A 117 11.23 -2.38 -12.80
N LEU A 118 10.75 -3.57 -12.44
CA LEU A 118 11.20 -4.87 -12.96
C LEU A 118 10.48 -5.30 -14.26
N GLY A 119 9.76 -4.40 -14.93
CA GLY A 119 9.06 -4.69 -16.20
C GLY A 119 7.62 -5.21 -16.05
N GLY A 120 7.07 -5.18 -14.84
CA GLY A 120 5.69 -5.58 -14.56
C GLY A 120 4.64 -4.70 -15.26
N SER A 121 3.61 -5.31 -15.85
CA SER A 121 2.54 -4.60 -16.55
C SER A 121 1.13 -5.02 -16.10
N ARG A 122 0.18 -4.07 -16.09
CA ARG A 122 -1.22 -4.35 -15.69
C ARG A 122 -1.83 -5.54 -16.43
N TRP A 123 -1.42 -5.75 -17.68
CA TRP A 123 -1.89 -6.83 -18.53
C TRP A 123 -1.38 -8.21 -18.08
N GLN A 124 -0.19 -8.30 -17.49
CA GLN A 124 0.27 -9.54 -16.85
C GLN A 124 -0.65 -9.94 -15.68
N MET A 125 -1.20 -9.00 -14.90
CA MET A 125 -2.15 -9.37 -13.84
C MET A 125 -3.54 -9.80 -14.35
N VAL A 126 -3.91 -9.42 -15.57
CA VAL A 126 -5.24 -9.72 -16.13
C VAL A 126 -5.21 -10.96 -17.03
N PHE A 127 -4.08 -11.21 -17.70
CA PHE A 127 -3.91 -12.26 -18.70
C PHE A 127 -2.92 -13.36 -18.32
N SER A 128 -2.23 -13.27 -17.18
CA SER A 128 -1.42 -14.36 -16.61
C SER A 128 -2.14 -15.09 -15.48
#